data_AF-B2ANS1-F1
#
_entry.id   AF-B2ANS1-F1
#
_cell.length_a   1.000
_cell.length_b   1.000
_cell.length_c   1.000
_cell.angle_alpha   90.00
_cell.angle_beta   90.00
_cell.angle_gamma   90.00
#
_symmetry.space_group_name_H-M   'P 1'
#
loop_
_entity.id
_entity.type
_entity.pdbx_description
1 polymer ?
#
loop_
_entity_poly.entity_id
_entity_poly.type
_entity_poly.pdbx_seq_one_letter_code
_entity_poly.pdbx_strand_id
1 'polypeptide(L)'
;MTPAEAWDEKNLIYSPDRSFVERIEEGIQRYRARRRLDAVRNQVFTQYLILGGVDATARQFQGADKLPDDLIRESTKGELRDMVSDDVIHRGGEGGGRFYHPASSEHWDVDFTGVVAGFMSHKVLDMSGGEMEMIWIASNTIQNFLKYLILHDVCPEHADDINRAIKLCDQAFEEIGLVSNALELVPGAFNRSVAALHCEEEDGDAISLLVDNKDLDRNHALHTVALIATLVLPTLGGSSTPNVNAMEVTNPIERTFEITSITPPTKEMRQRVAVVSEHLRKSNPSAPPIQACGTMQGHPVLVLDGWDVTEKLTDEEAKEESSFILEELILEQLRVGMKLTIGVSTCTFPRGGTFKVIRYVKGIKPSFYTFLPQDLMRYWKEPVPNERPGPSIHDRHDLLELAVGEDETDD
;
A
#
# COMPACT_ATOMS: atom_id res chain seq x y z
N MET A 1 37.03 7.13 1.15
CA MET A 1 37.33 6.56 -0.18
C MET A 1 38.54 7.29 -0.70
N THR A 2 39.59 6.55 -1.03
CA THR A 2 40.77 7.13 -1.67
C THR A 2 40.52 7.33 -3.17
N PRO A 3 41.22 8.25 -3.85
CA PRO A 3 41.07 8.44 -5.30
C PRO A 3 41.34 7.19 -6.14
N ALA A 4 42.23 6.30 -5.67
CA ALA A 4 42.53 5.02 -6.31
C ALA A 4 41.35 4.04 -6.19
N GLU A 5 40.77 3.90 -5.00
CA GLU A 5 39.56 3.07 -4.79
C GLU A 5 38.37 3.57 -5.63
N ALA A 6 38.20 4.89 -5.74
CA ALA A 6 37.15 5.47 -6.59
C ALA A 6 37.38 5.18 -8.08
N TRP A 7 38.64 5.19 -8.52
CA TRP A 7 39.01 4.85 -9.89
C TRP A 7 38.78 3.37 -10.19
N ASP A 8 39.18 2.47 -9.29
CA ASP A 8 38.96 1.03 -9.44
C ASP A 8 37.46 0.71 -9.46
N GLU A 9 36.66 1.36 -8.61
CA GLU A 9 35.21 1.18 -8.62
C GLU A 9 34.59 1.56 -9.95
N LYS A 10 34.95 2.73 -10.48
CA LYS A 10 34.37 3.21 -11.74
C LYS A 10 34.85 2.45 -12.97
N ASN A 11 36.14 2.10 -13.04
CA ASN A 11 36.75 1.60 -14.28
C ASN A 11 36.95 0.08 -14.32
N LEU A 12 36.90 -0.62 -13.18
CA LEU A 12 37.07 -2.08 -13.12
C LEU A 12 35.79 -2.76 -12.64
N ILE A 13 35.24 -2.30 -11.51
CA ILE A 13 34.14 -3.00 -10.83
C ILE A 13 32.79 -2.68 -11.47
N TYR A 14 32.52 -1.42 -11.76
CA TYR A 14 31.28 -0.95 -12.40
C TYR A 14 31.48 -0.57 -13.88
N SER A 15 32.53 -1.08 -14.52
CA SER A 15 32.76 -0.84 -15.95
C SER A 15 31.51 -1.23 -16.76
N PRO A 16 31.05 -0.39 -17.71
CA PRO A 16 29.95 -0.72 -18.61
C PRO A 16 30.17 -1.99 -19.44
N ASP A 17 31.42 -2.44 -19.57
CA ASP A 17 31.77 -3.69 -20.23
C ASP A 17 31.29 -4.94 -19.46
N ARG A 18 30.97 -4.78 -18.17
CA ARG A 18 30.37 -5.84 -17.33
C ARG A 18 28.86 -5.82 -17.45
N SER A 19 28.27 -7.01 -17.38
CA SER A 19 26.81 -7.16 -17.38
C SER A 19 26.17 -6.39 -16.21
N PHE A 20 24.95 -5.90 -16.43
CA PHE A 20 24.17 -5.23 -15.38
C PHE A 20 24.06 -6.09 -14.11
N VAL A 21 23.80 -7.39 -14.28
CA VAL A 21 23.66 -8.39 -13.22
C VAL A 21 24.89 -8.43 -12.32
N GLU A 22 26.09 -8.46 -12.91
CA GLU A 22 27.33 -8.44 -12.15
C GLU A 22 27.56 -7.15 -11.40
N ARG A 23 27.26 -6.01 -12.03
CA ARG A 23 27.45 -4.69 -11.42
C ARG A 23 26.51 -4.48 -10.23
N ILE A 24 25.23 -4.84 -10.37
CA ILE A 24 24.24 -4.64 -9.32
C ILE A 24 24.46 -5.57 -8.12
N GLU A 25 24.82 -6.85 -8.36
CA GLU A 25 25.16 -7.81 -7.31
C GLU A 25 26.34 -7.29 -6.47
N GLU A 26 27.45 -6.93 -7.12
CA GLU A 26 28.61 -6.32 -6.46
C GLU A 26 28.27 -5.03 -5.71
N GLY A 27 27.42 -4.19 -6.30
CA GLY A 27 26.93 -2.96 -5.67
C GLY A 27 26.19 -3.22 -4.37
N ILE A 28 25.30 -4.21 -4.34
CA ILE A 28 24.54 -4.62 -3.15
C ILE A 28 25.48 -5.14 -2.06
N GLN A 29 26.38 -6.06 -2.41
CA GLN A 29 27.30 -6.69 -1.45
C GLN A 29 28.24 -5.66 -0.82
N ARG A 30 28.80 -4.75 -1.63
CA ARG A 30 29.65 -3.65 -1.16
C ARG A 30 28.90 -2.66 -0.30
N TYR A 31 27.65 -2.34 -0.64
CA TYR A 31 26.81 -1.47 0.17
C TYR A 31 26.63 -2.03 1.59
N ARG A 32 26.24 -3.30 1.71
CA ARG A 32 26.09 -3.97 3.02
C ARG A 32 27.39 -4.00 3.81
N ALA A 33 28.49 -4.41 3.18
CA ALA A 33 29.80 -4.49 3.82
C ALA A 33 30.29 -3.14 4.35
N ARG A 34 30.04 -2.05 3.62
CA ARG A 34 30.46 -0.70 4.01
C ARG A 34 29.59 -0.08 5.08
N ARG A 35 28.26 -0.23 4.98
CA ARG A 35 27.32 0.49 5.83
C ARG A 35 27.11 -0.15 7.19
N ARG A 36 27.36 -1.46 7.35
CA ARG A 36 27.11 -2.21 8.60
C ARG A 36 25.73 -1.90 9.17
N LEU A 37 24.69 -2.20 8.37
CA LEU A 37 23.30 -1.95 8.73
C LEU A 37 22.98 -2.62 10.07
N ASP A 38 22.25 -1.92 10.94
CA ASP A 38 21.67 -2.54 12.14
C ASP A 38 20.63 -3.60 11.75
N ALA A 39 20.19 -4.39 12.73
CA ALA A 39 19.28 -5.52 12.49
C ALA A 39 17.98 -5.10 11.78
N VAL A 40 17.38 -3.96 12.15
CA VAL A 40 16.12 -3.49 11.57
C VAL A 40 16.32 -3.04 10.14
N ARG A 41 17.35 -2.22 9.89
CA ARG A 41 17.70 -1.76 8.52
C ARG A 41 18.09 -2.94 7.62
N ASN A 42 18.78 -3.93 8.16
CA ASN A 42 19.15 -5.12 7.41
C ASN A 42 17.92 -5.95 7.03
N GLN A 43 16.95 -6.11 7.94
CA GLN A 43 15.70 -6.80 7.65
C GLN A 43 14.89 -6.06 6.56
N VAL A 44 14.74 -4.74 6.68
CA VAL A 44 14.10 -3.89 5.66
C VAL A 44 14.76 -4.09 4.31
N PHE A 45 16.10 -3.95 4.27
CA PHE A 45 16.84 -4.04 3.01
C PHE A 45 16.75 -5.43 2.38
N THR A 46 16.81 -6.49 3.20
CA THR A 46 16.60 -7.87 2.75
C THR A 46 15.23 -8.07 2.12
N GLN A 47 14.16 -7.58 2.74
CA GLN A 47 12.80 -7.73 2.17
C GLN A 47 12.64 -6.95 0.86
N TYR A 48 13.25 -5.77 0.75
CA TYR A 48 13.29 -4.99 -0.48
C TYR A 48 13.99 -5.76 -1.62
N LEU A 49 15.15 -6.35 -1.35
CA LEU A 49 15.90 -7.13 -2.34
C LEU A 49 15.14 -8.37 -2.80
N ILE A 50 14.53 -9.11 -1.87
CA ILE A 50 13.70 -10.29 -2.19
C ILE A 50 12.55 -9.90 -3.12
N LEU A 51 11.87 -8.79 -2.83
CA LEU A 51 10.77 -8.31 -3.67
C LEU A 51 11.24 -7.85 -5.06
N GLY A 52 12.47 -7.32 -5.15
CA GLY A 52 13.15 -7.02 -6.41
C GLY A 52 13.73 -8.24 -7.14
N GLY A 53 13.46 -9.46 -6.68
CA GLY A 53 13.91 -10.70 -7.33
C GLY A 53 15.33 -11.14 -7.01
N VAL A 54 16.01 -10.50 -6.04
CA VAL A 54 17.34 -10.91 -5.57
C VAL A 54 17.18 -11.92 -4.43
N ASP A 55 17.91 -13.03 -4.48
CA ASP A 55 17.96 -13.96 -3.36
C ASP A 55 18.86 -13.39 -2.27
N ALA A 56 18.24 -12.83 -1.24
CA ALA A 56 18.89 -12.33 -0.04
C ALA A 56 18.57 -13.21 1.18
N THR A 57 18.19 -14.48 0.98
CA THR A 57 17.90 -15.40 2.08
C THR A 57 19.21 -15.89 2.70
N ALA A 58 19.30 -15.80 4.03
CA ALA A 58 20.51 -16.17 4.76
C ALA A 58 20.87 -17.65 4.51
N ARG A 59 22.05 -17.90 3.92
CA ARG A 59 22.51 -19.25 3.64
C ARG A 59 23.08 -19.84 4.93
N GLN A 60 22.38 -20.81 5.51
CA GLN A 60 22.66 -21.40 6.84
C GLN A 60 24.08 -21.97 7.06
N PHE A 61 25.01 -21.91 6.09
CA PHE A 61 26.32 -22.57 6.17
C PHE A 61 27.53 -21.78 5.63
N GLN A 62 27.43 -20.47 5.34
CA GLN A 62 28.50 -19.69 4.69
C GLN A 62 29.20 -18.62 5.57
N GLY A 63 29.27 -18.82 6.89
CA GLY A 63 30.06 -17.92 7.74
C GLY A 63 31.55 -17.96 7.43
N ALA A 64 32.25 -16.82 7.48
CA ALA A 64 33.70 -16.72 7.22
C ALA A 64 34.53 -17.69 8.09
N ASP A 65 34.07 -18.00 9.30
CA ASP A 65 34.70 -18.96 10.23
C ASP A 65 34.65 -20.42 9.73
N LYS A 66 33.89 -20.71 8.67
CA LYS A 66 33.78 -22.03 8.05
C LYS A 66 34.61 -22.17 6.76
N LEU A 67 35.26 -21.09 6.30
CA LEU A 67 36.18 -21.14 5.16
C LEU A 67 37.55 -21.66 5.63
N PRO A 68 38.22 -22.55 4.86
CA PRO A 68 39.57 -22.99 5.19
C PRO A 68 40.56 -21.82 5.26
N ASP A 69 41.40 -21.76 6.30
CA ASP A 69 42.39 -20.68 6.51
C ASP A 69 43.29 -20.43 5.28
N ASP A 70 43.62 -21.49 4.54
CA ASP A 70 44.46 -21.41 3.34
C ASP A 70 43.71 -20.69 2.20
N LEU A 71 42.41 -20.96 2.07
CA LEU A 71 41.54 -20.30 1.09
C LEU A 71 41.34 -18.83 1.44
N ILE A 72 41.21 -18.50 2.74
CA ILE A 72 41.14 -17.11 3.22
C ILE A 72 42.43 -16.33 2.91
N ARG A 73 43.58 -16.99 2.98
CA ARG A 73 44.88 -16.35 2.70
C ARG A 73 45.15 -16.16 1.21
N GLU A 74 44.66 -17.07 0.37
CA GLU A 74 44.89 -17.06 -1.07
C GLU A 74 43.86 -16.22 -1.84
N SER A 75 42.66 -16.03 -1.29
CA SER A 75 41.61 -15.24 -1.93
C SER A 75 41.77 -13.73 -1.72
N THR A 76 41.43 -12.96 -2.75
CA THR A 76 41.33 -11.51 -2.65
C THR A 76 40.16 -11.10 -1.74
N LYS A 77 40.21 -9.86 -1.24
CA LYS A 77 39.07 -9.27 -0.49
C LYS A 77 37.76 -9.24 -1.29
N GLY A 78 37.85 -9.27 -2.63
CA GLY A 78 36.70 -9.42 -3.53
C GLY A 78 36.11 -10.82 -3.42
N GLU A 79 36.93 -11.83 -3.73
CA GLU A 79 36.53 -13.24 -3.73
C GLU A 79 36.01 -13.72 -2.37
N LEU A 80 36.63 -13.30 -1.25
CA LEU A 80 36.14 -13.66 0.08
C LEU A 80 34.78 -13.06 0.40
N ARG A 81 34.47 -11.87 -0.12
CA ARG A 81 33.15 -11.26 0.05
C ARG A 81 32.11 -12.05 -0.74
N ASP A 82 32.44 -12.42 -1.98
CA ASP A 82 31.53 -13.17 -2.85
C ASP A 82 31.22 -14.56 -2.25
N MET A 83 32.20 -15.19 -1.58
CA MET A 83 32.05 -16.49 -0.91
C MET A 83 31.22 -16.48 0.37
N VAL A 84 31.12 -15.32 1.04
CA VAL A 84 30.41 -15.16 2.34
C VAL A 84 29.10 -14.39 2.15
N SER A 85 28.81 -13.90 0.94
CA SER A 85 27.61 -13.10 0.69
C SER A 85 26.34 -13.94 0.63
N ASP A 86 25.33 -13.51 1.39
CA ASP A 86 23.97 -14.03 1.31
C ASP A 86 23.16 -13.43 0.16
N ASP A 87 23.66 -12.39 -0.53
CA ASP A 87 22.95 -11.66 -1.59
C ASP A 87 23.45 -12.12 -2.96
N VAL A 88 22.67 -12.99 -3.60
CA VAL A 88 23.08 -13.65 -4.84
C VAL A 88 21.97 -13.58 -5.88
N ILE A 89 22.37 -13.29 -7.11
CA ILE A 89 21.54 -13.48 -8.29
C ILE A 89 21.85 -14.88 -8.83
N HIS A 90 20.83 -15.73 -8.98
CA HIS A 90 21.02 -17.12 -9.38
C HIS A 90 21.61 -17.20 -10.79
N ARG A 91 22.70 -17.95 -10.98
CA ARG A 91 23.38 -18.14 -12.28
C ARG A 91 23.49 -19.60 -12.72
N GLY A 92 22.97 -20.56 -11.95
CA GLY A 92 23.08 -22.00 -12.23
C GLY A 92 21.91 -22.82 -11.68
N GLY A 93 21.58 -23.91 -12.37
CA GLY A 93 20.41 -24.77 -12.10
C GLY A 93 19.11 -24.24 -12.72
N GLU A 94 18.09 -25.08 -12.84
CA GLU A 94 16.70 -24.62 -13.05
C GLU A 94 16.28 -23.89 -11.76
N GLY A 95 16.62 -22.61 -11.65
CA GLY A 95 16.21 -21.80 -10.52
C GLY A 95 14.69 -21.75 -10.51
N GLY A 96 14.06 -22.43 -9.54
CA GLY A 96 12.62 -22.35 -9.32
C GLY A 96 12.20 -20.90 -9.39
N GLY A 97 11.26 -20.55 -10.28
CA GLY A 97 11.02 -19.20 -10.85
C GLY A 97 10.61 -18.07 -9.89
N ARG A 98 10.94 -18.20 -8.60
CA ARG A 98 10.79 -17.25 -7.51
C ARG A 98 11.75 -16.06 -7.59
N PHE A 99 13.00 -16.26 -8.03
CA PHE A 99 14.01 -15.20 -8.11
C PHE A 99 14.45 -14.97 -9.55
N TYR A 100 15.05 -13.80 -9.81
CA TYR A 100 15.57 -13.48 -11.13
C TYR A 100 16.69 -14.45 -11.53
N HIS A 101 16.65 -14.90 -12.79
CA HIS A 101 17.66 -15.75 -13.39
C HIS A 101 18.08 -15.17 -14.76
N PRO A 102 19.38 -14.92 -15.03
CA PRO A 102 19.84 -14.33 -16.29
C PRO A 102 19.46 -15.13 -17.55
N ALA A 103 19.28 -16.45 -17.42
CA ALA A 103 18.84 -17.31 -18.52
C ALA A 103 17.34 -17.20 -18.86
N SER A 104 16.56 -16.48 -18.05
CA SER A 104 15.13 -16.24 -18.23
C SER A 104 14.83 -14.74 -18.11
N SER A 105 15.72 -13.92 -18.68
CA SER A 105 15.66 -12.46 -18.59
C SER A 105 14.47 -11.86 -19.33
N GLU A 106 13.89 -12.58 -20.29
CA GLU A 106 12.69 -12.19 -21.04
C GLU A 106 11.42 -12.08 -20.18
N HIS A 107 11.43 -12.60 -18.96
CA HIS A 107 10.30 -12.55 -18.02
C HIS A 107 10.47 -11.50 -16.92
N TRP A 108 11.56 -10.73 -16.94
CA TRP A 108 11.91 -9.79 -15.88
C TRP A 108 12.37 -8.45 -16.45
N ASP A 109 11.76 -7.39 -15.94
CA ASP A 109 12.16 -6.02 -16.21
C ASP A 109 12.91 -5.42 -15.03
N VAL A 110 13.90 -4.57 -15.31
CA VAL A 110 14.60 -3.77 -14.30
C VAL A 110 13.78 -2.50 -14.04
N ASP A 111 13.02 -2.49 -12.94
CA ASP A 111 12.17 -1.37 -12.52
C ASP A 111 12.39 -1.03 -11.03
N PHE A 112 13.32 -0.12 -10.75
CA PHE A 112 13.59 0.34 -9.39
C PHE A 112 12.39 1.10 -8.82
N THR A 113 11.69 1.89 -9.64
CA THR A 113 10.54 2.68 -9.20
C THR A 113 9.39 1.77 -8.79
N GLY A 114 9.05 0.77 -9.61
CA GLY A 114 8.00 -0.22 -9.34
C GLY A 114 8.30 -1.08 -8.11
N VAL A 115 9.56 -1.50 -7.93
CA VAL A 115 9.96 -2.27 -6.73
C VAL A 115 9.83 -1.41 -5.45
N VAL A 116 10.27 -0.14 -5.48
CA VAL A 116 10.05 0.78 -4.36
C VAL A 116 8.56 0.99 -4.11
N ALA A 117 7.76 1.18 -5.17
CA ALA A 117 6.33 1.38 -5.08
C ALA A 117 5.63 0.21 -4.37
N GLY A 118 5.88 -1.03 -4.82
CA GLY A 118 5.28 -2.21 -4.20
C GLY A 118 5.82 -2.50 -2.80
N PHE A 119 7.12 -2.30 -2.58
CA PHE A 119 7.71 -2.45 -1.25
C PHE A 119 7.09 -1.48 -0.23
N MET A 120 7.02 -0.20 -0.57
CA MET A 120 6.51 0.84 0.34
C MET A 120 4.99 0.76 0.52
N SER A 121 4.23 0.46 -0.55
CA SER A 121 2.77 0.48 -0.52
C SER A 121 2.12 -0.79 0.05
N HIS A 122 2.87 -1.89 0.17
CA HIS A 122 2.37 -3.14 0.71
C HIS A 122 3.24 -3.64 1.88
N LYS A 123 4.51 -3.96 1.61
CA LYS A 123 5.39 -4.63 2.58
C LYS A 123 5.66 -3.79 3.82
N VAL A 124 5.93 -2.49 3.64
CA VAL A 124 6.27 -1.59 4.75
C VAL A 124 5.09 -1.38 5.68
N LEU A 125 3.85 -1.35 5.17
CA LEU A 125 2.66 -1.23 6.00
C LEU A 125 2.51 -2.46 6.93
N ASP A 126 2.71 -3.66 6.40
CA ASP A 126 2.68 -4.89 7.22
C ASP A 126 3.77 -4.91 8.29
N MET A 127 4.97 -4.42 7.97
CA MET A 127 6.13 -4.48 8.87
C MET A 127 6.11 -3.37 9.92
N SER A 128 5.51 -2.22 9.61
CA SER A 128 5.50 -1.07 10.52
C SER A 128 4.37 -1.12 11.52
N GLY A 129 3.28 -1.84 11.25
CA GLY A 129 2.07 -1.76 12.07
C GLY A 129 1.50 -0.33 12.15
N GLY A 130 1.84 0.53 11.18
CA GLY A 130 1.49 1.95 11.18
C GLY A 130 2.50 2.87 11.89
N GLU A 131 3.60 2.35 12.46
CA GLU A 131 4.59 3.16 13.14
C GLU A 131 5.41 4.04 12.17
N MET A 132 5.30 5.36 12.35
CA MET A 132 5.97 6.35 11.50
C MET A 132 7.49 6.21 11.49
N GLU A 133 8.08 5.85 12.62
CA GLU A 133 9.52 5.63 12.73
C GLU A 133 9.97 4.47 11.83
N MET A 134 9.22 3.35 11.82
CA MET A 134 9.55 2.21 10.97
C MET A 134 9.37 2.53 9.49
N ILE A 135 8.34 3.32 9.12
CA ILE A 135 8.16 3.81 7.74
C ILE A 135 9.34 4.70 7.32
N TRP A 136 9.80 5.58 8.21
CA TRP A 136 10.98 6.42 7.97
C TRP A 136 12.25 5.57 7.81
N ILE A 137 12.48 4.60 8.70
CA ILE A 137 13.63 3.68 8.62
C ILE A 137 13.60 2.94 7.28
N ALA A 138 12.43 2.45 6.85
CA ALA A 138 12.26 1.78 5.58
C ALA A 138 12.62 2.69 4.40
N SER A 139 11.93 3.83 4.27
CA SER A 139 12.16 4.81 3.21
C SER A 139 13.61 5.26 3.15
N ASN A 140 14.20 5.64 4.29
CA ASN A 140 15.57 6.14 4.36
C ASN A 140 16.61 5.08 4.00
N THR A 141 16.40 3.83 4.42
CA THR A 141 17.32 2.72 4.10
C THR A 141 17.37 2.49 2.59
N ILE A 142 16.21 2.40 1.94
CA ILE A 142 16.15 2.17 0.49
C ILE A 142 16.69 3.39 -0.27
N GLN A 143 16.33 4.60 0.15
CA GLN A 143 16.81 5.82 -0.48
C GLN A 143 18.34 5.95 -0.42
N ASN A 144 18.97 5.58 0.71
CA ASN A 144 20.43 5.62 0.84
C ASN A 144 21.13 4.59 -0.05
N PHE A 145 20.52 3.43 -0.27
CA PHE A 145 21.02 2.44 -1.22
C PHE A 145 20.92 2.94 -2.66
N LEU A 146 19.77 3.48 -3.06
CA LEU A 146 19.60 4.04 -4.41
C LEU A 146 20.55 5.21 -4.68
N LYS A 147 20.75 6.10 -3.71
CA LYS A 147 21.76 7.17 -3.77
C LYS A 147 23.19 6.62 -3.89
N TYR A 148 23.48 5.48 -3.27
CA TYR A 148 24.76 4.79 -3.43
C TYR A 148 24.95 4.30 -4.87
N LEU A 149 23.92 3.70 -5.49
CA LEU A 149 24.00 3.25 -6.89
C LEU A 149 24.35 4.40 -7.85
N ILE A 150 23.71 5.57 -7.68
CA ILE A 150 24.00 6.78 -8.46
C ILE A 150 25.41 7.29 -8.18
N LEU A 151 25.79 7.42 -6.90
CA LEU A 151 27.09 7.97 -6.53
C LEU A 151 28.27 7.16 -7.09
N HIS A 152 28.10 5.84 -7.20
CA HIS A 152 29.14 4.93 -7.63
C HIS A 152 29.03 4.51 -9.11
N ASP A 153 28.14 5.12 -9.89
CA ASP A 153 27.89 4.78 -11.29
C ASP A 153 27.69 3.26 -11.50
N VAL A 154 26.95 2.59 -10.60
CA VAL A 154 26.79 1.13 -10.64
C VAL A 154 26.04 0.69 -11.91
N CYS A 155 24.94 1.38 -12.21
CA CYS A 155 24.07 1.13 -13.35
C CYS A 155 23.57 2.44 -13.97
N PRO A 156 24.46 3.23 -14.61
CA PRO A 156 24.13 4.53 -15.18
C PRO A 156 23.03 4.46 -16.24
N GLU A 157 22.88 3.32 -16.92
CA GLU A 157 21.80 3.07 -17.89
C GLU A 157 20.39 3.13 -17.27
N HIS A 158 20.28 2.96 -15.95
CA HIS A 158 19.01 3.04 -15.19
C HIS A 158 18.94 4.28 -14.28
N ALA A 159 19.85 5.25 -14.43
CA ALA A 159 19.95 6.40 -13.53
C ALA A 159 18.65 7.21 -13.44
N ASP A 160 17.92 7.38 -14.54
CA ASP A 160 16.65 8.11 -14.56
C ASP A 160 15.59 7.41 -13.70
N ASP A 161 15.55 6.08 -13.76
CA ASP A 161 14.61 5.29 -12.97
C ASP A 161 14.98 5.27 -11.49
N ILE A 162 16.26 5.12 -11.17
CA ILE A 162 16.76 5.20 -9.80
C ILE A 162 16.45 6.58 -9.18
N ASN A 163 16.58 7.66 -9.95
CA ASN A 163 16.22 9.00 -9.48
C ASN A 163 14.71 9.16 -9.25
N ARG A 164 13.85 8.52 -10.04
CA ARG A 164 12.41 8.46 -9.77
C ARG A 164 12.12 7.66 -8.50
N ALA A 165 12.75 6.50 -8.32
CA ALA A 165 12.63 5.68 -7.13
C ALA A 165 13.07 6.42 -5.86
N ILE A 166 14.14 7.22 -5.91
CA ILE A 166 14.59 8.07 -4.78
C ILE A 166 13.52 9.09 -4.39
N LYS A 167 12.89 9.76 -5.38
CA LYS A 167 11.79 10.71 -5.14
C LYS A 167 10.55 10.00 -4.59
N LEU A 168 10.30 8.78 -5.07
CA LEU A 168 9.18 7.98 -4.60
C LEU A 168 9.33 7.59 -3.12
N CYS A 169 10.55 7.33 -2.62
CA CYS A 169 10.77 7.12 -1.19
C CYS A 169 10.29 8.30 -0.33
N ASP A 170 10.53 9.54 -0.78
CA ASP A 170 10.08 10.75 -0.06
C ASP A 170 8.54 10.88 -0.13
N GLN A 171 7.98 10.68 -1.32
CA GLN A 171 6.52 10.69 -1.53
C GLN A 171 5.83 9.60 -0.69
N ALA A 172 6.42 8.41 -0.60
CA ALA A 172 5.88 7.30 0.17
C ALA A 172 5.84 7.60 1.66
N PHE A 173 6.88 8.22 2.21
CA PHE A 173 6.88 8.63 3.61
C PHE A 173 5.76 9.65 3.91
N GLU A 174 5.57 10.63 3.03
CA GLU A 174 4.48 11.61 3.17
C GLU A 174 3.11 10.94 3.05
N GLU A 175 2.83 10.28 1.92
CA GLU A 175 1.49 9.77 1.61
C GLU A 175 1.04 8.65 2.54
N ILE A 176 1.94 7.79 3.02
CA ILE A 176 1.56 6.76 4.00
C ILE A 176 1.05 7.41 5.29
N GLY A 177 1.68 8.50 5.76
CA GLY A 177 1.19 9.23 6.92
C GLY A 177 -0.18 9.87 6.68
N LEU A 178 -0.38 10.43 5.49
CA LEU A 178 -1.68 10.97 5.09
C LEU A 178 -2.76 9.87 5.03
N VAL A 179 -2.43 8.69 4.52
CA VAL A 179 -3.34 7.52 4.50
C VAL A 179 -3.79 7.13 5.91
N SER A 180 -2.86 7.02 6.86
CA SER A 180 -3.19 6.70 8.25
C SER A 180 -4.14 7.76 8.85
N ASN A 181 -3.83 9.04 8.67
CA ASN A 181 -4.70 10.13 9.16
C ASN A 181 -6.07 10.11 8.48
N ALA A 182 -6.13 9.85 7.17
CA ALA A 182 -7.38 9.80 6.43
C ALA A 182 -8.28 8.68 6.94
N LEU A 183 -7.72 7.49 7.22
CA LEU A 183 -8.45 6.33 7.75
C LEU A 183 -9.11 6.62 9.11
N GLU A 184 -8.53 7.49 9.94
CA GLU A 184 -9.12 7.92 11.22
C GLU A 184 -10.27 8.92 11.06
N LEU A 185 -10.30 9.67 9.96
CA LEU A 185 -11.26 10.76 9.75
C LEU A 185 -12.48 10.34 8.93
N VAL A 186 -12.30 9.42 7.96
CA VAL A 186 -13.38 8.88 7.13
C VAL A 186 -14.37 8.05 7.95
N PRO A 187 -15.68 8.02 7.60
CA PRO A 187 -16.31 8.67 6.44
C PRO A 187 -16.62 10.16 6.63
N GLY A 188 -16.38 10.74 7.81
CA GLY A 188 -16.71 12.14 8.13
C GLY A 188 -18.11 12.34 8.71
N ALA A 189 -18.34 13.48 9.37
CA ALA A 189 -19.60 13.82 10.02
C ALA A 189 -20.76 14.02 9.03
N PHE A 190 -20.49 14.54 7.83
CA PHE A 190 -21.47 14.72 6.77
C PHE A 190 -21.99 13.37 6.27
N ASN A 191 -21.09 12.46 5.87
CA ASN A 191 -21.49 11.13 5.41
C ASN A 191 -22.19 10.34 6.53
N ARG A 192 -21.71 10.43 7.78
CA ARG A 192 -22.41 9.87 8.95
C ARG A 192 -23.81 10.45 9.13
N SER A 193 -23.98 11.76 8.95
CA SER A 193 -25.29 12.41 9.04
C SER A 193 -26.24 11.94 7.94
N VAL A 194 -25.76 11.76 6.71
CA VAL A 194 -26.58 11.20 5.62
C VAL A 194 -26.98 9.76 5.93
N ALA A 195 -26.03 8.94 6.37
CA ALA A 195 -26.26 7.56 6.79
C ALA A 195 -27.33 7.48 7.90
N ALA A 196 -27.22 8.29 8.95
CA ALA A 196 -28.15 8.31 10.07
C ALA A 196 -29.58 8.72 9.69
N LEU A 197 -29.74 9.52 8.64
CA LEU A 197 -31.04 10.05 8.24
C LEU A 197 -31.79 9.12 7.27
N HIS A 198 -31.06 8.39 6.42
CA HIS A 198 -31.63 7.74 5.23
C HIS A 198 -31.32 6.26 5.08
N CYS A 199 -30.40 5.71 5.87
CA CYS A 199 -29.96 4.34 5.69
C CYS A 199 -30.28 3.51 6.93
N GLU A 200 -30.58 2.24 6.70
CA GLU A 200 -30.77 1.26 7.77
C GLU A 200 -29.41 0.86 8.39
N GLU A 201 -29.44 0.38 9.64
CA GLU A 201 -28.25 -0.22 10.29
C GLU A 201 -27.93 -1.56 9.58
N GLU A 202 -26.69 -1.73 9.13
CA GLU A 202 -26.22 -2.97 8.50
C GLU A 202 -25.37 -3.77 9.50
N ASP A 203 -25.66 -5.06 9.65
CA ASP A 203 -24.83 -6.03 10.39
C ASP A 203 -23.65 -6.47 9.49
N GLY A 204 -22.38 -6.14 9.81
CA GLY A 204 -21.26 -6.73 9.06
C GLY A 204 -19.81 -6.27 9.31
N ASP A 205 -18.90 -7.25 9.15
CA ASP A 205 -17.42 -7.31 9.35
C ASP A 205 -16.53 -6.37 8.48
N ALA A 206 -17.01 -5.20 8.08
CA ALA A 206 -16.08 -4.17 7.57
C ALA A 206 -15.10 -3.75 8.69
N ILE A 207 -14.14 -2.85 8.43
CA ILE A 207 -13.61 -2.01 9.52
C ILE A 207 -14.79 -1.14 9.98
N SER A 208 -15.67 -1.76 10.76
CA SER A 208 -16.87 -1.27 11.39
C SER A 208 -16.42 -0.48 12.61
N LEU A 209 -15.52 0.48 12.39
CA LEU A 209 -15.31 1.52 13.35
C LEU A 209 -16.56 2.41 13.30
N LEU A 210 -17.53 2.02 14.14
CA LEU A 210 -18.30 2.96 14.93
C LEU A 210 -19.13 3.95 14.12
N VAL A 211 -20.10 3.45 13.35
CA VAL A 211 -21.29 4.27 13.08
C VAL A 211 -22.37 3.83 14.06
N ASP A 212 -22.09 3.95 15.36
CA ASP A 212 -23.15 3.97 16.36
C ASP A 212 -23.83 5.34 16.20
N ASN A 213 -24.73 5.45 15.21
CA ASN A 213 -25.53 6.64 14.96
C ASN A 213 -26.50 6.95 16.13
N LYS A 214 -26.57 6.05 17.13
CA LYS A 214 -27.47 6.15 18.29
C LYS A 214 -27.28 7.44 19.08
N ASP A 215 -26.09 8.03 19.05
CA ASP A 215 -25.79 9.29 19.73
C ASP A 215 -25.89 10.53 18.82
N LEU A 216 -26.11 10.37 17.51
CA LEU A 216 -26.21 11.50 16.59
C LEU A 216 -27.62 12.09 16.62
N ASP A 217 -27.76 13.27 17.25
CA ASP A 217 -29.01 14.01 17.26
C ASP A 217 -29.54 14.22 15.83
N ARG A 218 -30.75 13.70 15.56
CA ARG A 218 -31.37 13.74 14.24
C ARG A 218 -31.50 15.18 13.71
N ASN A 219 -31.78 16.15 14.58
CA ASN A 219 -31.87 17.56 14.17
C ASN A 219 -30.51 18.10 13.76
N HIS A 220 -29.46 17.80 14.52
CA HIS A 220 -28.09 18.12 14.14
C HIS A 220 -27.72 17.50 12.79
N ALA A 221 -28.00 16.22 12.58
CA ALA A 221 -27.75 15.55 11.29
C ALA A 221 -28.49 16.25 10.14
N LEU A 222 -29.78 16.58 10.33
CA LEU A 222 -30.58 17.29 9.33
C LEU A 222 -29.99 18.66 9.00
N HIS A 223 -29.57 19.43 10.01
CA HIS A 223 -28.94 20.73 9.82
C HIS A 223 -27.59 20.63 9.11
N THR A 224 -26.77 19.64 9.45
CA THR A 224 -25.49 19.35 8.79
C THR A 224 -25.71 19.05 7.32
N VAL A 225 -26.56 18.08 6.98
CA VAL A 225 -26.81 17.71 5.57
C VAL A 225 -27.43 18.86 4.80
N ALA A 226 -28.44 19.54 5.36
CA ALA A 226 -29.09 20.66 4.68
C ALA A 226 -28.12 21.81 4.39
N LEU A 227 -27.30 22.20 5.36
CA LEU A 227 -26.33 23.29 5.21
C LEU A 227 -25.27 22.94 4.17
N ILE A 228 -24.65 21.77 4.30
CA ILE A 228 -23.56 21.35 3.40
C ILE A 228 -24.07 21.13 1.98
N ALA A 229 -25.18 20.40 1.80
CA ALA A 229 -25.75 20.19 0.48
C ALA A 229 -26.18 21.52 -0.18
N THR A 230 -26.70 22.49 0.58
CA THR A 230 -27.06 23.81 0.04
C THR A 230 -25.84 24.56 -0.50
N LEU A 231 -24.68 24.40 0.15
CA LEU A 231 -23.46 25.12 -0.24
C LEU A 231 -22.67 24.38 -1.33
N VAL A 232 -22.69 23.05 -1.35
CA VAL A 232 -21.85 22.23 -2.23
C VAL A 232 -22.57 21.82 -3.51
N LEU A 233 -23.86 21.47 -3.49
CA LEU A 233 -24.55 21.01 -4.71
C LEU A 233 -24.51 21.99 -5.90
N PRO A 234 -24.54 23.33 -5.69
CA PRO A 234 -24.36 24.27 -6.79
C PRO A 234 -23.04 24.15 -7.54
N THR A 235 -21.98 23.69 -6.86
CA THR A 235 -20.68 23.46 -7.51
C THR A 235 -20.66 22.16 -8.32
N LEU A 236 -21.61 21.26 -8.06
CA LEU A 236 -21.85 20.01 -8.79
C LEU A 236 -22.97 20.14 -9.83
N GLY A 237 -23.44 21.36 -10.13
CA GLY A 237 -24.48 21.61 -11.13
C GLY A 237 -25.93 21.46 -10.63
N GLY A 238 -26.16 21.28 -9.33
CA GLY A 238 -27.49 21.32 -8.72
C GLY A 238 -28.01 22.75 -8.54
N SER A 239 -29.32 22.99 -8.73
CA SER A 239 -29.89 24.35 -8.74
C SER A 239 -30.94 24.64 -7.67
N SER A 240 -31.21 23.70 -6.76
CA SER A 240 -32.31 23.82 -5.79
C SER A 240 -31.86 23.68 -4.34
N THR A 241 -32.64 24.26 -3.41
CA THR A 241 -32.48 24.01 -1.98
C THR A 241 -32.79 22.53 -1.71
N PRO A 242 -31.85 21.77 -1.12
CA PRO A 242 -32.02 20.33 -0.94
C PRO A 242 -33.14 20.04 0.06
N ASN A 243 -34.15 19.28 -0.36
CA ASN A 243 -35.10 18.67 0.56
C ASN A 243 -34.50 17.37 1.08
N VAL A 244 -33.76 17.45 2.20
CA VAL A 244 -33.04 16.32 2.80
C VAL A 244 -33.98 15.12 3.01
N ASN A 245 -35.17 15.32 3.58
CA ASN A 245 -36.11 14.22 3.85
C ASN A 245 -36.61 13.49 2.60
N ALA A 246 -36.53 14.11 1.42
CA ALA A 246 -36.95 13.51 0.16
C ALA A 246 -35.76 12.99 -0.68
N MET A 247 -34.56 12.97 -0.12
CA MET A 247 -33.36 12.42 -0.78
C MET A 247 -33.49 10.91 -0.91
N GLU A 248 -33.30 10.40 -2.13
CA GLU A 248 -33.25 8.98 -2.41
C GLU A 248 -31.81 8.48 -2.22
N VAL A 249 -31.65 7.34 -1.54
CA VAL A 249 -30.35 6.72 -1.27
C VAL A 249 -30.42 5.26 -1.67
N THR A 250 -29.44 4.83 -2.46
CA THR A 250 -29.32 3.44 -2.94
C THR A 250 -28.57 2.57 -1.92
N ASN A 251 -28.77 1.25 -2.01
CA ASN A 251 -28.00 0.29 -1.21
C ASN A 251 -26.50 0.41 -1.50
N PRO A 252 -25.62 0.20 -0.50
CA PRO A 252 -24.19 0.29 -0.73
C PRO A 252 -23.70 -0.77 -1.70
N ILE A 253 -22.77 -0.38 -2.55
CA ILE A 253 -21.96 -1.28 -3.37
C ILE A 253 -20.51 -1.07 -2.97
N GLU A 254 -19.79 -2.15 -2.74
CA GLU A 254 -18.36 -2.06 -2.51
C GLU A 254 -17.61 -1.84 -3.82
N ARG A 255 -16.86 -0.75 -3.89
CA ARG A 255 -16.03 -0.42 -5.05
C ARG A 255 -14.77 0.32 -4.62
N THR A 256 -13.74 0.23 -5.44
CA THR A 256 -12.52 1.02 -5.28
C THR A 256 -12.53 2.18 -6.25
N PHE A 257 -12.27 3.39 -5.76
CA PHE A 257 -12.20 4.62 -6.56
C PHE A 257 -10.79 5.18 -6.54
N GLU A 258 -10.29 5.58 -7.70
CA GLU A 258 -9.07 6.39 -7.81
C GLU A 258 -9.44 7.87 -7.82
N ILE A 259 -8.78 8.66 -6.96
CA ILE A 259 -9.03 10.10 -6.87
C ILE A 259 -8.51 10.80 -8.12
N THR A 260 -9.38 11.52 -8.83
CA THR A 260 -9.02 12.31 -10.01
C THR A 260 -8.82 13.79 -9.71
N SER A 261 -9.62 14.35 -8.80
CA SER A 261 -9.50 15.75 -8.39
C SER A 261 -10.02 15.99 -6.98
N ILE A 262 -9.49 17.03 -6.33
CA ILE A 262 -9.87 17.46 -4.99
C ILE A 262 -10.12 18.97 -5.06
N THR A 263 -11.30 19.39 -4.61
CA THR A 263 -11.68 20.81 -4.51
C THR A 263 -11.99 21.14 -3.06
N PRO A 264 -11.12 21.87 -2.34
CA PRO A 264 -11.38 22.29 -0.96
C PRO A 264 -12.52 23.31 -0.90
N PRO A 265 -13.18 23.49 0.27
CA PRO A 265 -14.20 24.52 0.42
C PRO A 265 -13.65 25.92 0.19
N THR A 266 -14.46 26.80 -0.39
CA THR A 266 -14.07 28.20 -0.58
C THR A 266 -14.10 28.97 0.75
N LYS A 267 -13.41 30.12 0.79
CA LYS A 267 -13.42 31.00 1.97
C LYS A 267 -14.84 31.41 2.38
N GLU A 268 -15.71 31.67 1.40
CA GLU A 268 -17.10 32.04 1.63
C GLU A 268 -17.91 30.88 2.24
N MET A 269 -17.71 29.66 1.74
CA MET A 269 -18.35 28.46 2.31
C MET A 269 -17.93 28.25 3.76
N ARG A 270 -16.62 28.34 4.06
CA ARG A 270 -16.12 28.24 5.45
C ARG A 270 -16.76 29.25 6.38
N GLN A 271 -16.86 30.51 5.94
CA GLN A 271 -17.46 31.59 6.73
C GLN A 271 -18.95 31.32 6.99
N ARG A 272 -19.71 30.90 5.97
CA ARG A 272 -21.13 30.58 6.12
C ARG A 272 -21.35 29.40 7.06
N VAL A 273 -20.57 28.33 6.90
CA VAL A 273 -20.64 27.16 7.79
C VAL A 273 -20.32 27.55 9.22
N ALA A 274 -19.26 28.34 9.46
CA ALA A 274 -18.90 28.80 10.79
C ALA A 274 -20.02 29.60 11.48
N VAL A 275 -20.62 30.56 10.77
CA VAL A 275 -21.72 31.39 11.30
C VAL A 275 -22.95 30.54 11.67
N VAL A 276 -23.37 29.65 10.78
CA VAL A 276 -24.55 28.79 11.01
C VAL A 276 -24.28 27.78 12.11
N SER A 277 -23.09 27.15 12.10
CA SER A 277 -22.63 26.21 13.14
C SER A 277 -22.62 26.86 14.52
N GLU A 278 -22.08 28.08 14.65
CA GLU A 278 -22.10 28.83 15.91
C GLU A 278 -23.53 29.15 16.37
N HIS A 279 -24.41 29.54 15.45
CA HIS A 279 -25.81 29.82 15.78
C HIS A 279 -26.55 28.58 16.29
N LEU A 280 -26.41 27.43 15.61
CA LEU A 280 -27.03 26.17 16.03
C LEU A 280 -26.53 25.71 17.40
N ARG A 281 -25.23 25.90 17.68
CA ARG A 281 -24.64 25.56 18.97
C ARG A 281 -25.09 26.47 20.12
N LYS A 282 -25.62 27.67 19.86
CA LYS A 282 -26.26 28.47 20.91
C LYS A 282 -27.54 27.82 21.43
N SER A 283 -28.27 27.12 20.57
CA SER A 283 -29.48 26.38 20.91
C SER A 283 -29.20 24.96 21.41
N ASN A 284 -28.11 24.34 20.97
CA ASN A 284 -27.64 23.04 21.45
C ASN A 284 -26.12 23.06 21.69
N PRO A 285 -25.65 23.52 22.88
CA PRO A 285 -24.22 23.67 23.16
C PRO A 285 -23.40 22.37 23.12
N SER A 286 -24.05 21.23 23.36
CA SER A 286 -23.46 19.89 23.28
C SER A 286 -23.25 19.39 21.85
N ALA A 287 -23.89 20.01 20.85
CA ALA A 287 -23.71 19.58 19.46
C ALA A 287 -22.28 19.86 18.96
N PRO A 288 -21.68 18.91 18.22
CA PRO A 288 -20.37 19.12 17.62
C PRO A 288 -20.45 20.25 16.57
N PRO A 289 -19.34 20.95 16.30
CA PRO A 289 -19.30 21.96 15.25
C PRO A 289 -19.43 21.31 13.87
N ILE A 290 -20.32 21.87 13.03
CA ILE A 290 -20.39 21.49 11.62
C ILE A 290 -19.12 21.99 10.92
N GLN A 291 -18.47 21.10 10.16
CA GLN A 291 -17.25 21.39 9.41
C GLN A 291 -17.56 21.73 7.95
N ALA A 292 -16.76 22.61 7.35
CA ALA A 292 -16.90 22.94 5.95
C ALA A 292 -16.48 21.75 5.09
N CYS A 293 -17.25 21.48 4.02
CA CYS A 293 -16.98 20.38 3.10
C CYS A 293 -16.62 20.92 1.72
N GLY A 294 -15.68 20.24 1.08
CA GLY A 294 -15.37 20.38 -0.34
C GLY A 294 -15.86 19.17 -1.12
N THR A 295 -15.25 18.93 -2.27
CA THR A 295 -15.56 17.78 -3.12
C THR A 295 -14.31 17.01 -3.49
N MET A 296 -14.48 15.70 -3.63
CA MET A 296 -13.51 14.78 -4.23
C MET A 296 -14.18 14.14 -5.44
N GLN A 297 -13.49 14.10 -6.57
CA GLN A 297 -13.90 13.32 -7.73
C GLN A 297 -13.04 12.05 -7.82
N GLY A 298 -13.65 10.97 -8.29
CA GLY A 298 -12.92 9.75 -8.61
C GLY A 298 -13.67 8.85 -9.57
N HIS A 299 -12.95 7.99 -10.28
CA HIS A 299 -13.55 6.95 -11.12
C HIS A 299 -13.29 5.57 -10.50
N PRO A 300 -14.15 4.58 -10.75
CA PRO A 300 -13.91 3.20 -10.37
C PRO A 300 -12.60 2.66 -10.94
N VAL A 301 -11.86 1.89 -10.15
CA VAL A 301 -10.64 1.21 -10.57
C VAL A 301 -10.57 -0.19 -9.96
N LEU A 302 -9.98 -1.13 -10.69
CA LEU A 302 -9.62 -2.44 -10.14
C LEU A 302 -8.23 -2.35 -9.52
N VAL A 303 -8.12 -2.74 -8.26
CA VAL A 303 -6.83 -2.84 -7.59
C VAL A 303 -6.47 -4.30 -7.47
N LEU A 304 -5.36 -4.67 -8.08
CA LEU A 304 -4.81 -6.02 -7.98
C LEU A 304 -4.25 -6.23 -6.57
N ASP A 305 -4.55 -7.39 -5.98
CA ASP A 305 -3.99 -7.84 -4.70
C ASP A 305 -3.50 -9.30 -4.74
N GLY A 306 -3.65 -9.96 -5.89
CA GLY A 306 -3.20 -11.33 -6.13
C GLY A 306 -4.15 -12.43 -5.66
N TRP A 307 -5.27 -12.08 -5.00
CA TRP A 307 -6.21 -13.06 -4.42
C TRP A 307 -7.64 -12.90 -4.93
N ASP A 308 -8.01 -11.73 -5.45
CA ASP A 308 -9.38 -11.48 -5.88
C ASP A 308 -9.67 -11.87 -7.34
N VAL A 309 -10.74 -12.65 -7.53
CA VAL A 309 -11.50 -12.71 -8.79
C VAL A 309 -12.46 -11.52 -8.79
N THR A 310 -11.93 -10.30 -8.89
CA THR A 310 -12.77 -9.10 -8.93
C THR A 310 -13.60 -9.09 -10.21
N GLU A 311 -14.89 -8.78 -10.10
CA GLU A 311 -15.73 -8.53 -11.29
C GLU A 311 -15.09 -7.44 -12.14
N LYS A 312 -14.89 -7.72 -13.43
CA LYS A 312 -14.32 -6.74 -14.35
C LYS A 312 -15.26 -5.55 -14.45
N LEU A 313 -14.72 -4.35 -14.26
CA LEU A 313 -15.42 -3.11 -14.60
C LEU A 313 -15.66 -3.07 -16.11
N THR A 314 -16.85 -2.65 -16.51
CA THR A 314 -17.11 -2.29 -17.90
C THR A 314 -16.40 -0.99 -18.26
N ASP A 315 -16.14 -0.76 -19.56
CA ASP A 315 -15.49 0.47 -20.04
C ASP A 315 -16.27 1.75 -19.70
N GLU A 316 -17.59 1.63 -19.53
CA GLU A 316 -18.47 2.73 -19.15
C GLU A 316 -18.33 3.04 -17.66
N GLU A 317 -18.37 2.01 -16.80
CA GLU A 317 -18.17 2.17 -15.34
C GLU A 317 -16.79 2.73 -15.02
N ALA A 318 -15.74 2.26 -15.70
CA ALA A 318 -14.37 2.74 -15.46
C ALA A 318 -14.16 4.22 -15.83
N LYS A 319 -15.07 4.81 -16.62
CA LYS A 319 -15.04 6.23 -17.03
C LYS A 319 -16.06 7.08 -16.28
N GLU A 320 -16.93 6.47 -15.49
CA GLU A 320 -17.94 7.20 -14.71
C GLU A 320 -17.26 7.98 -13.59
N GLU A 321 -17.21 9.30 -13.74
CA GLU A 321 -16.74 10.18 -12.67
C GLU A 321 -17.80 10.30 -11.58
N SER A 322 -17.39 10.03 -10.34
CA SER A 322 -18.23 10.10 -9.16
C SER A 322 -17.79 11.22 -8.23
N SER A 323 -18.74 12.06 -7.82
CA SER A 323 -18.52 13.14 -6.87
C SER A 323 -18.83 12.71 -5.44
N PHE A 324 -17.91 12.98 -4.53
CA PHE A 324 -18.04 12.76 -3.09
C PHE A 324 -17.93 14.09 -2.36
N ILE A 325 -18.67 14.24 -1.26
CA ILE A 325 -18.63 15.41 -0.40
C ILE A 325 -17.94 14.99 0.91
N LEU A 326 -16.86 15.68 1.26
CA LEU A 326 -16.02 15.37 2.40
C LEU A 326 -15.59 16.65 3.12
N GLU A 327 -15.41 16.56 4.43
CA GLU A 327 -14.89 17.63 5.27
C GLU A 327 -13.49 18.06 4.84
N GLU A 328 -13.19 19.34 5.01
CA GLU A 328 -11.87 19.92 4.67
C GLU A 328 -10.71 19.15 5.29
N LEU A 329 -10.83 18.75 6.57
CA LEU A 329 -9.80 17.98 7.25
C LEU A 329 -9.53 16.62 6.59
N ILE A 330 -10.56 15.96 6.05
CA ILE A 330 -10.38 14.70 5.29
C ILE A 330 -9.68 15.02 3.97
N LEU A 331 -10.15 16.03 3.24
CA LEU A 331 -9.60 16.41 1.94
C LEU A 331 -8.12 16.81 2.02
N GLU A 332 -7.68 17.41 3.12
CA GLU A 332 -6.27 17.75 3.38
C GLU A 332 -5.36 16.49 3.49
N GLN A 333 -5.92 15.35 3.89
CA GLN A 333 -5.23 14.07 3.99
C GLN A 333 -5.29 13.24 2.70
N LEU A 334 -5.93 13.73 1.64
CA LEU A 334 -6.05 13.00 0.37
C LEU A 334 -5.12 13.58 -0.70
N ARG A 335 -4.73 12.74 -1.65
CA ARG A 335 -3.94 13.11 -2.85
C ARG A 335 -4.56 12.48 -4.08
N VAL A 336 -4.45 13.17 -5.21
CA VAL A 336 -4.85 12.63 -6.53
C VAL A 336 -4.05 11.35 -6.80
N GLY A 337 -4.72 10.32 -7.34
CA GLY A 337 -4.18 8.98 -7.59
C GLY A 337 -4.34 7.99 -6.44
N MET A 338 -4.62 8.45 -5.20
CA MET A 338 -4.94 7.54 -4.09
C MET A 338 -6.18 6.71 -4.41
N LYS A 339 -6.23 5.51 -3.83
CA LYS A 339 -7.26 4.50 -4.15
C LYS A 339 -8.04 4.15 -2.89
N LEU A 340 -9.34 4.42 -2.89
CA LEU A 340 -10.23 4.25 -1.74
C LEU A 340 -11.15 3.07 -1.97
N THR A 341 -11.00 2.01 -1.17
CA THR A 341 -11.90 0.84 -1.18
C THR A 341 -13.02 1.07 -0.18
N ILE A 342 -14.23 1.32 -0.67
CA ILE A 342 -15.34 1.87 0.13
C ILE A 342 -16.68 1.23 -0.25
N GLY A 343 -17.57 1.13 0.73
CA GLY A 343 -18.99 0.92 0.50
C GLY A 343 -19.63 2.25 0.12
N VAL A 344 -20.18 2.35 -1.09
CA VAL A 344 -20.72 3.60 -1.62
C VAL A 344 -22.21 3.50 -1.92
N SER A 345 -22.96 4.51 -1.47
CA SER A 345 -24.36 4.73 -1.85
C SER A 345 -24.47 5.96 -2.73
N THR A 346 -25.28 5.87 -3.78
CA THR A 346 -25.67 7.04 -4.59
C THR A 346 -26.83 7.77 -3.92
N CYS A 347 -26.68 9.08 -3.72
CA CYS A 347 -27.69 9.98 -3.17
C CYS A 347 -28.18 10.93 -4.25
N THR A 348 -29.50 11.03 -4.44
CA THR A 348 -30.12 11.88 -5.46
C THR A 348 -31.24 12.70 -4.86
N PHE A 349 -31.20 14.02 -5.08
CA PHE A 349 -32.31 14.90 -4.73
C PHE A 349 -33.39 14.92 -5.83
N PRO A 350 -34.69 14.99 -5.50
CA PRO A 350 -35.79 14.95 -6.47
C PRO A 350 -35.77 16.02 -7.58
N ARG A 351 -34.98 17.09 -7.40
CA ARG A 351 -34.84 18.22 -8.35
C ARG A 351 -33.43 18.33 -8.94
N GLY A 352 -32.67 17.24 -8.92
CA GLY A 352 -31.30 17.19 -9.39
C GLY A 352 -30.29 17.52 -8.30
N GLY A 353 -29.05 17.05 -8.49
CA GLY A 353 -28.00 17.02 -7.48
C GLY A 353 -27.77 15.58 -7.03
N THR A 354 -26.79 14.93 -7.67
CA THR A 354 -26.36 13.56 -7.35
C THR A 354 -24.95 13.59 -6.82
N PHE A 355 -24.72 12.86 -5.73
CA PHE A 355 -23.39 12.65 -5.17
C PHE A 355 -23.33 11.26 -4.53
N LYS A 356 -22.13 10.80 -4.22
CA LYS A 356 -21.86 9.53 -3.57
C LYS A 356 -21.58 9.76 -2.09
N VAL A 357 -22.12 8.89 -1.24
CA VAL A 357 -21.87 8.84 0.20
C VAL A 357 -21.06 7.61 0.55
N ILE A 358 -20.04 7.82 1.39
CA ILE A 358 -19.22 6.75 1.93
C ILE A 358 -19.94 6.14 3.14
N ARG A 359 -20.34 4.87 3.03
CA ARG A 359 -21.03 4.11 4.07
C ARG A 359 -20.05 3.46 5.03
N TYR A 360 -19.01 2.84 4.48
CA TYR A 360 -17.91 2.25 5.23
C TYR A 360 -16.63 2.30 4.39
N VAL A 361 -15.48 2.12 5.05
CA VAL A 361 -14.15 2.12 4.40
C VAL A 361 -13.44 0.82 4.73
N LYS A 362 -12.96 0.11 3.71
CA LYS A 362 -12.10 -1.08 3.89
C LYS A 362 -10.62 -0.72 3.90
N GLY A 363 -10.24 0.29 3.14
CA GLY A 363 -8.84 0.72 3.11
C GLY A 363 -8.61 1.87 2.15
N ILE A 364 -7.52 2.59 2.38
CA ILE A 364 -7.02 3.63 1.49
C ILE A 364 -5.60 3.22 1.11
N LYS A 365 -5.31 3.19 -0.19
CA LYS A 365 -3.99 2.90 -0.74
C LYS A 365 -3.38 4.19 -1.30
N PRO A 366 -2.07 4.40 -1.16
CA PRO A 366 -1.40 5.60 -1.66
C PRO A 366 -1.46 5.68 -3.19
N SER A 367 -1.12 6.83 -3.75
CA SER A 367 -1.21 7.06 -5.20
C SER A 367 -0.33 6.13 -6.02
N PHE A 368 0.85 5.80 -5.47
CA PHE A 368 1.83 4.91 -6.04
C PHE A 368 1.61 3.43 -5.73
N TYR A 369 0.42 3.03 -5.25
CA TYR A 369 0.17 1.61 -4.97
C TYR A 369 0.45 0.75 -6.21
N THR A 370 1.34 -0.22 -6.04
CA THR A 370 1.74 -1.17 -7.07
C THR A 370 1.74 -2.56 -6.47
N PHE A 371 0.93 -3.45 -7.05
CA PHE A 371 1.00 -4.86 -6.69
C PHE A 371 2.16 -5.52 -7.44
N LEU A 372 3.04 -6.19 -6.69
CA LEU A 372 4.14 -6.96 -7.24
C LEU A 372 3.84 -8.45 -7.09
N PRO A 373 3.69 -9.21 -8.20
CA PRO A 373 3.40 -10.65 -8.13
C PRO A 373 4.44 -11.46 -7.33
N GLN A 374 5.67 -10.95 -7.24
CA GLN A 374 6.74 -11.51 -6.42
C GLN A 374 6.34 -11.67 -4.94
N ASP A 375 5.40 -10.85 -4.45
CA ASP A 375 4.92 -10.95 -3.08
C ASP A 375 4.17 -12.27 -2.82
N LEU A 376 3.46 -12.80 -3.83
CA LEU A 376 2.81 -14.13 -3.76
C LEU A 376 3.83 -15.27 -3.66
N MET A 377 5.06 -15.05 -4.10
CA MET A 377 6.13 -16.07 -4.10
C MET A 377 6.88 -16.14 -2.77
N ARG A 378 6.54 -15.31 -1.78
CA ARG A 378 7.29 -15.18 -0.52
C ARG A 378 7.35 -16.47 0.30
N TYR A 379 6.24 -17.19 0.36
CA TYR A 379 6.13 -18.48 1.07
C TYR A 379 6.12 -19.66 0.11
N TRP A 380 6.26 -19.40 -1.19
CA TRP A 380 6.33 -20.45 -2.18
C TRP A 380 7.60 -21.27 -1.98
N LYS A 381 7.41 -22.59 -1.92
CA LYS A 381 8.47 -23.58 -1.89
C LYS A 381 8.37 -24.38 -3.18
N GLU A 382 9.52 -24.68 -3.76
CA GLU A 382 9.57 -25.51 -4.95
C GLU A 382 8.90 -26.87 -4.65
N PRO A 383 7.94 -27.31 -5.49
CA PRO A 383 7.30 -28.60 -5.33
C PRO A 383 8.36 -29.71 -5.38
N VAL A 384 8.55 -30.40 -4.27
CA VAL A 384 9.40 -31.61 -4.26
C VAL A 384 8.58 -32.71 -4.94
N PRO A 385 9.15 -33.44 -5.92
CA PRO A 385 8.48 -34.60 -6.50
C PRO A 385 8.01 -35.52 -5.38
N ASN A 386 6.68 -35.67 -5.27
CA ASN A 386 6.12 -36.54 -4.24
C ASN A 386 6.22 -37.98 -4.74
N GLU A 387 7.15 -38.74 -4.17
CA GLU A 387 7.28 -40.18 -4.44
C GLU A 387 6.11 -41.00 -3.89
N ARG A 388 5.26 -40.40 -3.02
CA ARG A 388 4.06 -41.09 -2.56
C ARG A 388 3.09 -41.23 -3.73
N PRO A 389 2.56 -42.45 -3.98
CA PRO A 389 1.46 -42.60 -4.91
C PRO A 389 0.30 -41.70 -4.46
N GLY A 390 -0.37 -41.06 -5.43
CA GLY A 390 -1.53 -40.25 -5.14
C GLY A 390 -2.57 -41.07 -4.36
N PRO A 391 -3.28 -40.47 -3.40
CA PRO A 391 -4.22 -41.20 -2.56
C PRO A 391 -5.22 -41.94 -3.44
N SER A 392 -5.27 -43.26 -3.29
CA SER A 392 -6.15 -44.15 -4.04
C SER A 392 -7.37 -44.50 -3.20
N ILE A 393 -8.44 -44.99 -3.86
CA ILE A 393 -9.63 -45.51 -3.18
C ILE A 393 -9.33 -46.68 -2.21
N HIS A 394 -8.13 -47.23 -2.25
CA HIS A 394 -7.67 -48.33 -1.42
C HIS A 394 -6.95 -47.87 -0.14
N ASP A 395 -6.63 -46.58 0.02
CA ASP A 395 -5.98 -46.00 1.22
C ASP A 395 -7.00 -45.71 2.35
N ARG A 396 -8.09 -46.49 2.42
CA ARG A 396 -9.23 -46.28 3.33
C ARG A 396 -9.00 -46.78 4.76
N HIS A 397 -7.76 -46.94 5.23
CA HIS A 397 -7.52 -47.63 6.50
C HIS A 397 -7.09 -46.79 7.71
N ASP A 398 -6.82 -45.48 7.57
CA ASP A 398 -6.22 -44.72 8.67
C ASP A 398 -7.09 -43.56 9.21
N LEU A 399 -8.35 -43.43 8.79
CA LEU A 399 -9.25 -42.36 9.26
C LEU A 399 -10.13 -42.73 10.47
N LEU A 400 -9.96 -43.93 11.03
CA LEU A 400 -10.77 -44.40 12.17
C LEU A 400 -9.99 -44.49 13.50
N GLU A 401 -8.67 -44.34 13.51
CA GLU A 401 -7.87 -44.42 14.75
C GLU A 401 -7.70 -43.09 15.50
N LEU A 402 -8.13 -41.95 14.92
CA LEU A 402 -8.09 -40.64 15.59
C LEU A 402 -9.39 -40.27 16.34
N ALA A 403 -10.38 -41.16 16.36
CA ALA A 403 -11.69 -40.90 16.98
C ALA A 403 -12.01 -41.75 18.21
N VAL A 404 -11.06 -42.55 18.71
CA VAL A 404 -11.26 -43.39 19.91
C VAL A 404 -10.05 -43.24 20.82
N GLY A 405 -10.09 -42.26 21.72
CA GLY A 405 -8.98 -42.08 22.66
C GLY A 405 -9.06 -40.91 23.64
N GLU A 406 -10.24 -40.42 24.01
CA GLU A 406 -10.41 -39.58 25.20
C GLU A 406 -11.78 -39.84 25.82
N ASP A 407 -11.94 -41.00 26.47
CA ASP A 407 -12.93 -41.22 27.53
C ASP A 407 -12.41 -42.35 28.44
N GLU A 408 -12.56 -42.16 29.76
CA GLU A 408 -12.17 -43.03 30.91
C GLU A 408 -10.77 -42.73 31.54
N THR A 409 -10.70 -41.90 32.60
CA THR A 409 -10.69 -42.22 34.07
C THR A 409 -9.38 -42.93 34.53
N ASP A 410 -8.69 -42.64 35.64
CA ASP A 410 -9.02 -42.21 37.01
C ASP A 410 -7.75 -41.69 37.71
N ASP A 411 -7.89 -40.69 38.61
CA ASP A 411 -7.54 -40.68 40.05
C ASP A 411 -7.40 -39.25 40.63
#